data_AF-A6GVF8-F1
#
_entry.id   AF-A6GVF8-F1
#
_cell.length_a   1.000
_cell.length_b   1.000
_cell.length_c   1.000
_cell.angle_alpha   90.00
_cell.angle_beta   90.00
_cell.angle_gamma   90.00
#
_symmetry.space_group_name_H-M   'P 1'
#
loop_
_entity.id
_entity.type
_entity.pdbx_description
1 polymer ?
#
loop_
_entity_poly.entity_id
_entity_poly.type
_entity_poly.pdbx_seq_one_letter_code
_entity_poly.pdbx_strand_id
1 'polypeptide(L)'
;PVRPSIQMDGTSRGEDDLTHKLADILKANQNLRRYESDGSPAHVVSEFESLLQFHCATYMDNEMAGQPQALQKSGRPLKSIRARLKGKEGRLRGNLMGKRVDFSARTVITGDPNISVDEVGVPKSIASNLTFPEIVTPFNVDLLQELVKNGPTVHPGAKYVIRDTGERIDLKHTSGTNVVRLQNGWKVERHINNGDVIIFNRQPSLHKMSMMGHKVRVMPFSTFRLNLSVTSPYNADFDGDEMNMHVPQSVETKAEIKEICMVPKQIVSPQSNKPVMGIVQDTLCAIRKFTKRDCFLSKDLVTNILMWVKDWDGKIPIPCILKPIPLWTGKQILSMIIPKGINSDNLRHSTHPDGENTDMSPGDTKVLIEDGELLCGIVCKKTVGTAQQGLIHVIMQELGPNRAKDFLNGCQAVVNYWLLQNGFSIGIGDTIADKDTMDSITQTINNAKERVKEVILSAQQNKLECQPGMTIRESFENQVNKELNTARDSAGRSAE
;
A
#
# COMPACT_ATOMS: atom_id res chain seq x y z
N PRO A 1 9.82 35.19 2.01
CA PRO A 1 10.80 36.08 1.32
C PRO A 1 11.21 35.53 -0.05
N VAL A 2 11.21 36.36 -1.10
CA VAL A 2 11.56 35.96 -2.48
C VAL A 2 13.08 35.73 -2.64
N ARG A 3 13.87 36.51 -1.90
CA ARG A 3 15.35 36.49 -1.87
C ARG A 3 15.83 36.52 -0.40
N PRO A 4 15.76 35.39 0.31
CA PRO A 4 16.14 35.33 1.73
C PRO A 4 17.65 35.48 1.89
N SER A 5 18.09 36.29 2.85
CA SER A 5 19.48 36.29 3.30
C SER A 5 19.68 35.28 4.43
N ILE A 6 20.86 34.68 4.50
CA ILE A 6 21.25 33.75 5.55
C ILE A 6 22.37 34.42 6.36
N GLN A 7 22.17 34.55 7.67
CA GLN A 7 23.19 35.06 8.57
C GLN A 7 23.91 33.86 9.21
N MET A 8 25.23 33.81 9.08
CA MET A 8 26.07 32.86 9.81
C MET A 8 26.73 33.58 10.99
N ASP A 9 26.48 33.07 12.20
CA ASP A 9 27.15 33.45 13.45
C ASP A 9 27.27 34.97 13.70
N GLY A 10 26.20 35.70 13.40
CA GLY A 10 26.06 37.14 13.69
C GLY A 10 26.89 38.08 12.82
N THR A 11 28.01 37.64 12.25
CA THR A 11 29.01 38.49 11.59
C THR A 11 29.06 38.33 10.07
N SER A 12 28.78 37.15 9.52
CA SER A 12 28.80 36.89 8.08
C SER A 12 27.39 36.80 7.50
N ARG A 13 27.18 37.40 6.33
CA ARG A 13 25.90 37.34 5.58
C ARG A 13 26.12 36.66 4.24
N GLY A 14 25.41 35.56 4.02
CA GLY A 14 25.23 34.95 2.71
C GLY A 14 23.97 35.51 2.07
N GLU A 15 24.13 36.28 0.99
CA GLU A 15 23.00 36.81 0.23
C GLU A 15 22.55 35.82 -0.86
N ASP A 16 21.27 35.87 -1.22
CA ASP A 16 20.69 35.03 -2.27
C ASP A 16 21.26 35.36 -3.66
N ASP A 17 21.30 34.37 -4.56
CA ASP A 17 21.75 34.52 -5.96
C ASP A 17 21.06 35.68 -6.69
N LEU A 18 19.75 35.90 -6.45
CA LEU A 18 19.00 37.01 -7.05
C LEU A 18 19.47 38.37 -6.50
N THR A 19 19.86 38.44 -5.22
CA THR A 19 20.40 39.67 -4.63
C THR A 19 21.75 40.01 -5.26
N HIS A 20 22.62 39.03 -5.46
CA HIS A 20 23.90 39.23 -6.17
C HIS A 20 23.68 39.72 -7.61
N LYS A 21 22.77 39.09 -8.34
CA LYS A 21 22.48 39.49 -9.73
C LYS A 21 21.86 40.89 -9.82
N LEU A 22 20.98 41.26 -8.89
CA LEU A 22 20.44 42.62 -8.79
C LEU A 22 21.52 43.67 -8.52
N ALA A 23 22.52 43.35 -7.69
CA ALA A 23 23.64 44.24 -7.46
C ALA A 23 24.48 44.46 -8.74
N ASP A 24 24.67 43.42 -9.55
CA ASP A 24 25.36 43.55 -10.84
C ASP A 24 24.56 44.37 -11.86
N ILE A 25 23.23 44.18 -11.92
CA ILE A 25 22.32 45.02 -12.72
C ILE A 25 22.47 46.50 -12.32
N LEU A 26 22.46 46.79 -11.02
CA LEU A 26 22.59 48.16 -10.51
C LEU A 26 23.95 48.78 -10.89
N LYS A 27 25.04 48.03 -10.75
CA LYS A 27 26.39 48.48 -11.13
C LYS A 27 26.50 48.76 -12.63
N ALA A 28 26.00 47.85 -13.47
CA ALA A 28 26.00 48.04 -14.92
C ALA A 28 25.19 49.28 -15.32
N ASN A 29 24.03 49.49 -14.72
CA ASN A 29 23.18 50.66 -14.97
C ASN A 29 23.84 51.98 -14.53
N GLN A 30 24.51 51.99 -13.36
CA GLN A 30 25.23 53.18 -12.90
C GLN A 30 26.42 53.53 -13.81
N ASN A 31 27.15 52.52 -14.29
CA ASN A 31 28.27 52.74 -15.21
C ASN A 31 27.77 53.25 -16.57
N LEU A 32 26.71 52.66 -17.13
CA LEU A 32 26.11 53.13 -18.39
C LEU A 32 25.73 54.61 -18.31
N ARG A 33 25.01 55.00 -17.23
CA ARG A 33 24.63 56.42 -17.00
C ARG A 33 25.83 57.36 -16.92
N ARG A 34 26.95 56.93 -16.33
CA ARG A 34 28.18 57.74 -16.25
C ARG A 34 28.83 57.91 -17.63
N TYR A 35 28.96 56.83 -18.39
CA TYR A 35 29.56 56.91 -19.73
C TYR A 35 28.71 57.74 -20.70
N GLU A 36 27.38 57.72 -20.55
CA GLU A 36 26.48 58.63 -21.26
C GLU A 36 26.66 60.09 -20.84
N SER A 37 26.77 60.38 -19.53
CA SER A 37 26.96 61.76 -19.04
C SER A 37 28.32 62.35 -19.40
N ASP A 38 29.35 61.51 -19.41
CA ASP A 38 30.74 61.93 -19.64
C ASP A 38 31.06 62.08 -21.14
N GLY A 39 30.10 61.83 -22.04
CA GLY A 39 30.27 61.98 -23.48
C GLY A 39 31.21 60.93 -24.11
N SER A 40 31.17 59.70 -23.59
CA SER A 40 32.04 58.61 -24.07
C SER A 40 31.70 58.17 -25.50
N PRO A 41 32.64 57.56 -26.23
CA PRO A 41 32.39 57.10 -27.59
C PRO A 41 31.17 56.15 -27.69
N ALA A 42 30.37 56.30 -28.75
CA ALA A 42 29.13 55.54 -28.93
C ALA A 42 29.32 54.01 -28.89
N HIS A 43 30.47 53.50 -29.34
CA HIS A 43 30.77 52.07 -29.27
C HIS A 43 30.89 51.56 -27.82
N VAL A 44 31.50 52.35 -26.93
CA VAL A 44 31.64 52.00 -25.50
C VAL A 44 30.28 51.99 -24.81
N VAL A 45 29.43 52.98 -25.10
CA VAL A 45 28.06 53.04 -24.56
C VAL A 45 27.26 51.81 -24.99
N SER A 46 27.35 51.41 -26.26
CA SER A 46 26.66 50.23 -26.79
C SER A 46 27.14 48.90 -26.17
N GLU A 47 28.42 48.78 -25.83
CA GLU A 47 28.94 47.61 -25.09
C GLU A 47 28.36 47.53 -23.67
N PHE A 48 28.30 48.64 -22.94
CA PHE A 48 27.72 48.67 -21.58
C PHE A 48 26.20 48.48 -21.59
N GLU A 49 25.50 48.97 -22.63
CA GLU A 49 24.08 48.70 -22.85
C GLU A 49 23.84 47.20 -23.05
N SER A 50 24.65 46.56 -23.90
CA SER A 50 24.61 45.11 -24.13
C SER A 50 24.88 44.31 -22.85
N LEU A 51 25.82 44.77 -22.02
CA LEU A 51 26.12 44.15 -20.73
C LEU A 51 24.94 44.27 -19.75
N LEU A 52 24.30 45.45 -19.66
CA LEU A 52 23.10 45.63 -18.84
C LEU A 52 21.97 44.70 -19.30
N GLN A 53 21.75 44.62 -20.62
CA GLN A 53 20.78 43.70 -21.22
C GLN A 53 21.08 42.24 -20.85
N PHE A 54 22.35 41.82 -20.90
CA PHE A 54 22.78 40.49 -20.46
C PHE A 54 22.45 40.23 -18.99
N HIS A 55 22.72 41.18 -18.08
CA HIS A 55 22.42 41.01 -16.67
C HIS A 55 20.92 40.95 -16.38
N CYS A 56 20.10 41.76 -17.07
CA CYS A 56 18.65 41.72 -16.98
C CYS A 56 18.07 40.41 -17.52
N ALA A 57 18.56 39.95 -18.68
CA ALA A 57 18.11 38.70 -19.28
C ALA A 57 18.44 37.49 -18.38
N THR A 58 19.69 37.38 -17.94
CA THR A 58 20.14 36.25 -17.10
C THR A 58 19.57 36.24 -15.68
N TYR A 59 19.06 37.37 -15.19
CA TYR A 59 18.28 37.43 -13.94
C TYR A 59 16.93 36.69 -14.07
N MET A 60 16.26 36.86 -15.20
CA MET A 60 15.00 36.17 -15.49
C MET A 60 15.26 34.72 -15.93
N ASP A 61 16.18 34.53 -16.87
CA ASP A 61 16.51 33.24 -17.47
C ASP A 61 18.01 33.09 -17.76
N ASN A 62 18.68 32.22 -17.01
CA ASN A 62 20.11 31.98 -17.13
C ASN A 62 20.44 30.77 -18.04
N GLU A 63 19.44 30.16 -18.67
CA GLU A 63 19.58 28.99 -19.55
C GLU A 63 19.24 29.32 -21.01
N MET A 64 19.41 30.58 -21.42
CA MET A 64 19.14 31.02 -22.78
C MET A 64 20.13 30.40 -23.77
N ALA A 65 19.61 29.80 -24.84
CA ALA A 65 20.44 29.17 -25.88
C ALA A 65 21.30 30.21 -26.61
N GLY A 66 22.58 29.90 -26.82
CA GLY A 66 23.52 30.77 -27.54
C GLY A 66 24.10 31.94 -26.72
N GLN A 67 23.76 32.06 -25.43
CA GLN A 67 24.31 33.07 -24.52
C GLN A 67 25.14 32.39 -23.42
N PRO A 68 26.24 33.00 -22.96
CA PRO A 68 27.03 32.47 -21.84
C PRO A 68 26.23 32.54 -20.53
N GLN A 69 26.37 31.54 -19.66
CA GLN A 69 25.68 31.54 -18.38
C GLN A 69 26.33 32.53 -17.40
N ALA A 70 25.51 33.26 -16.64
CA ALA A 70 25.99 34.05 -15.52
C ALA A 70 26.39 33.12 -14.36
N LEU A 71 27.68 33.14 -14.01
CA LEU A 71 28.26 32.31 -12.97
C LEU A 71 28.47 33.12 -11.67
N GLN A 72 28.36 32.44 -10.53
CA GLN A 72 28.83 32.94 -9.25
C GLN A 72 30.36 32.91 -9.20
N LYS A 73 30.98 33.60 -8.22
CA LYS A 73 32.44 33.57 -8.01
C LYS A 73 33.04 32.16 -7.85
N SER A 74 32.22 31.18 -7.47
CA SER A 74 32.59 29.77 -7.35
C SER A 74 32.52 28.97 -8.66
N GLY A 75 32.12 29.59 -9.78
CA GLY A 75 31.91 28.92 -11.05
C GLY A 75 30.54 28.22 -11.19
N ARG A 76 29.71 28.23 -10.14
CA ARG A 76 28.34 27.69 -10.20
C ARG A 76 27.39 28.64 -10.94
N PRO A 77 26.52 28.18 -11.85
CA PRO A 77 25.49 29.01 -12.47
C PRO A 77 24.51 29.60 -11.43
N LEU A 78 24.17 30.87 -11.60
CA LEU A 78 23.19 31.55 -10.75
C LEU A 78 21.78 30.99 -10.99
N LYS A 79 21.02 30.76 -9.91
CA LYS A 79 19.61 30.35 -10.00
C LYS A 79 18.70 31.53 -10.33
N SER A 80 18.33 31.66 -11.61
CA SER A 80 17.37 32.63 -12.12
C SER A 80 15.94 32.40 -11.61
N ILE A 81 15.05 33.37 -11.85
CA ILE A 81 13.63 33.24 -11.49
C ILE A 81 12.98 32.07 -12.24
N ARG A 82 13.22 31.93 -13.55
CA ARG A 82 12.68 30.81 -14.35
C ARG A 82 13.11 29.45 -13.81
N ALA A 83 14.39 29.30 -13.45
CA ALA A 83 14.92 28.06 -12.89
C ALA A 83 14.32 27.70 -11.53
N ARG A 84 13.93 28.70 -10.70
CA ARG A 84 13.23 28.46 -9.43
C ARG A 84 11.80 27.96 -9.62
N LEU A 85 11.15 28.29 -10.75
CA LEU A 85 9.77 27.91 -11.03
C LEU A 85 9.67 26.53 -11.72
N LYS A 86 10.56 26.27 -12.69
CA LYS A 86 10.58 25.06 -13.50
C LYS A 86 11.30 23.89 -12.81
N GLY A 87 11.02 22.67 -13.25
CA GLY A 87 11.74 21.46 -12.84
C GLY A 87 11.02 20.65 -11.76
N LYS A 88 11.59 19.50 -11.41
CA LYS A 88 11.02 18.58 -10.41
C LYS A 88 11.01 19.18 -9.01
N GLU A 89 12.08 19.90 -8.65
CA GLU A 89 12.24 20.61 -7.38
C GLU A 89 11.84 22.10 -7.46
N GLY A 90 11.36 22.56 -8.62
CA GLY A 90 10.90 23.93 -8.80
C GLY A 90 9.62 24.21 -8.01
N ARG A 91 9.32 25.49 -7.76
CA ARG A 91 8.17 25.92 -6.93
C ARG A 91 6.83 25.33 -7.38
N LEU A 92 6.59 25.23 -8.70
CA LEU A 92 5.33 24.71 -9.21
C LEU A 92 5.13 23.25 -8.81
N ARG A 93 6.12 22.39 -9.04
CA ARG A 93 5.99 20.95 -8.76
C ARG A 93 6.33 20.59 -7.32
N GLY A 94 7.40 21.14 -6.77
CA GLY A 94 7.96 20.79 -5.46
C GLY A 94 7.40 21.56 -4.26
N ASN A 95 6.54 22.57 -4.47
CA ASN A 95 5.90 23.30 -3.37
C ASN A 95 4.38 23.46 -3.52
N LEU A 96 3.87 23.56 -4.74
CA LEU A 96 2.42 23.69 -4.98
C LEU A 96 1.76 22.34 -5.25
N MET A 97 2.32 21.51 -6.14
CA MET A 97 1.74 20.19 -6.44
C MET A 97 2.09 19.11 -5.41
N GLY A 98 3.28 19.19 -4.82
CA GLY A 98 3.69 18.33 -3.71
C GLY A 98 4.46 19.16 -2.70
N LYS A 99 4.12 19.03 -1.41
CA LYS A 99 4.79 19.75 -0.33
C LYS A 99 5.00 18.80 0.84
N ARG A 100 6.01 19.07 1.67
CA ARG A 100 6.09 18.48 3.01
C ARG A 100 4.88 18.94 3.82
N VAL A 101 4.30 18.01 4.55
CA VAL A 101 3.08 18.22 5.34
C VAL A 101 3.37 17.93 6.81
N ASP A 102 2.65 18.63 7.68
CA ASP A 102 2.63 18.36 9.11
C ASP A 102 1.62 17.24 9.43
N PHE A 103 1.57 16.81 10.70
CA PHE A 103 0.63 15.77 11.19
C PHE A 103 0.70 14.44 10.41
N SER A 104 1.92 14.08 10.01
CA SER A 104 2.22 12.81 9.35
C SER A 104 3.34 12.06 10.05
N ALA A 105 3.35 10.74 9.91
CA ALA A 105 4.42 9.87 10.39
C ALA A 105 4.76 8.80 9.35
N ARG A 106 5.97 8.25 9.46
CA ARG A 106 6.49 7.18 8.60
C ARG A 106 7.27 6.20 9.47
N THR A 107 7.03 4.90 9.28
CA THR A 107 7.83 3.82 9.86
C THR A 107 7.66 2.55 9.03
N VAL A 108 8.46 1.54 9.35
CA VAL A 108 8.42 0.20 8.75
C VAL A 108 7.08 -0.47 9.06
N ILE A 109 6.58 -1.26 8.11
CA ILE A 109 5.35 -2.04 8.26
C ILE A 109 5.59 -3.49 8.70
N THR A 110 4.60 -4.09 9.34
CA THR A 110 4.60 -5.50 9.75
C THR A 110 3.19 -6.08 9.60
N GLY A 111 3.09 -7.34 9.20
CA GLY A 111 1.80 -8.05 9.14
C GLY A 111 1.30 -8.43 10.53
N ASP A 112 0.00 -8.23 10.78
CA ASP A 112 -0.66 -8.71 12.00
C ASP A 112 -2.00 -9.34 11.64
N PRO A 113 -2.20 -10.66 11.84
CA PRO A 113 -3.46 -11.33 11.51
C PRO A 113 -4.59 -11.03 12.51
N ASN A 114 -4.29 -10.43 13.68
CA ASN A 114 -5.26 -10.16 14.74
C ASN A 114 -5.85 -8.75 14.69
N ILE A 115 -5.47 -7.96 13.68
CA ILE A 115 -6.00 -6.62 13.43
C ILE A 115 -7.07 -6.67 12.35
N SER A 116 -8.11 -5.85 12.48
CA SER A 116 -9.17 -5.79 11.46
C SER A 116 -8.62 -5.25 10.14
N VAL A 117 -9.23 -5.61 9.01
CA VAL A 117 -8.87 -5.09 7.68
C VAL A 117 -8.91 -3.55 7.63
N ASP A 118 -9.82 -2.91 8.38
CA ASP A 118 -9.96 -1.44 8.44
C ASP A 118 -9.15 -0.78 9.55
N GLU A 119 -8.27 -1.51 10.23
CA GLU A 119 -7.46 -1.02 11.35
C GLU A 119 -5.97 -1.01 10.98
N VAL A 120 -5.25 -0.03 11.53
CA VAL A 120 -3.80 0.07 11.49
C VAL A 120 -3.23 0.17 12.90
N GLY A 121 -2.23 -0.67 13.16
CA GLY A 121 -1.46 -0.65 14.38
C GLY A 121 -0.52 0.54 14.42
N VAL A 122 -0.69 1.44 15.39
CA VAL A 122 0.14 2.63 15.53
C VAL A 122 0.99 2.54 16.81
N PRO A 123 2.32 2.67 16.69
CA PRO A 123 3.22 2.77 17.84
C PRO A 123 2.81 3.84 18.85
N LYS A 124 2.89 3.53 20.15
CA LYS A 124 2.64 4.51 21.22
C LYS A 124 3.50 5.78 21.09
N SER A 125 4.73 5.68 20.58
CA SER A 125 5.62 6.81 20.34
C SER A 125 5.06 7.78 19.29
N ILE A 126 4.49 7.26 18.21
CA ILE A 126 3.83 8.05 17.16
C ILE A 126 2.51 8.60 17.69
N ALA A 127 1.73 7.77 18.39
CA ALA A 127 0.42 8.16 18.92
C ALA A 127 0.50 9.30 19.94
N SER A 128 1.55 9.31 20.77
CA SER A 128 1.81 10.38 21.74
C SER A 128 2.38 11.64 21.09
N ASN A 129 2.86 11.56 19.83
CA ASN A 129 3.42 12.71 19.14
C ASN A 129 2.38 13.45 18.28
N LEU A 130 1.57 12.70 17.54
CA LEU A 130 0.54 13.23 16.66
C LEU A 130 -0.72 13.61 17.44
N THR A 131 -1.31 14.74 17.06
CA THR A 131 -2.48 15.29 17.74
C THR A 131 -3.68 15.45 16.81
N PHE A 132 -4.86 15.49 17.43
CA PHE A 132 -6.12 15.86 16.82
C PHE A 132 -6.77 17.00 17.63
N PRO A 133 -7.11 18.14 17.00
CA PRO A 133 -7.74 19.26 17.68
C PRO A 133 -9.22 18.97 17.89
N GLU A 134 -9.59 18.62 19.11
CA GLU A 134 -10.99 18.36 19.49
C GLU A 134 -11.59 19.59 20.16
N ILE A 135 -12.80 19.97 19.74
CA ILE A 135 -13.54 21.09 20.34
C ILE A 135 -14.16 20.62 21.66
N VAL A 136 -13.99 21.43 22.71
CA VAL A 136 -14.61 21.19 24.01
C VAL A 136 -16.10 21.47 23.91
N THR A 137 -16.87 20.44 24.22
CA THR A 137 -18.33 20.44 24.25
C THR A 137 -18.80 19.89 25.60
N PRO A 138 -20.08 20.11 25.98
CA PRO A 138 -20.62 19.51 27.20
C PRO A 138 -20.49 17.98 27.27
N PHE A 139 -20.38 17.29 26.12
CA PHE A 139 -20.31 15.84 26.05
C PHE A 139 -18.91 15.26 26.32
N ASN A 140 -17.85 16.02 26.05
CA ASN A 140 -16.46 15.53 26.13
C ASN A 140 -15.58 16.33 27.10
N VAL A 141 -16.12 17.36 27.77
CA VAL A 141 -15.35 18.22 28.68
C VAL A 141 -14.63 17.43 29.77
N ASP A 142 -15.29 16.45 30.40
CA ASP A 142 -14.70 15.64 31.47
C ASP A 142 -13.55 14.76 30.94
N LEU A 143 -13.77 14.12 29.80
CA LEU A 143 -12.75 13.31 29.12
C LEU A 143 -11.53 14.17 28.72
N LEU A 144 -11.76 15.32 28.09
CA LEU A 144 -10.68 16.22 27.67
C LEU A 144 -9.94 16.81 28.87
N GLN A 145 -10.64 17.08 29.98
CA GLN A 145 -10.02 17.57 31.21
C GLN A 145 -9.06 16.52 31.81
N GLU A 146 -9.42 15.24 31.74
CA GLU A 146 -8.55 14.12 32.14
C GLU A 146 -7.31 14.01 31.24
N LEU A 147 -7.48 14.13 29.91
CA LEU A 147 -6.37 14.11 28.96
C LEU A 147 -5.39 15.28 29.17
N VAL A 148 -5.92 16.47 29.45
CA VAL A 148 -5.11 17.65 29.78
C VAL A 148 -4.36 17.44 31.10
N LYS A 149 -4.99 16.79 32.09
CA LYS A 149 -4.35 16.44 33.37
C LYS A 149 -3.21 15.42 33.20
N ASN A 150 -3.38 14.45 32.30
CA ASN A 150 -2.32 13.49 31.95
C ASN A 150 -1.13 14.14 31.24
N GLY A 151 -1.39 15.24 30.51
CA GLY A 151 -0.37 16.03 29.84
C GLY A 151 0.25 15.33 28.62
N PRO A 152 1.41 15.83 28.12
CA PRO A 152 1.99 15.38 26.86
C PRO A 152 2.84 14.11 26.97
N THR A 153 3.18 13.66 28.18
CA THR A 153 4.11 12.53 28.40
C THR A 153 3.40 11.19 28.54
N VAL A 154 2.18 11.20 29.09
CA VAL A 154 1.37 9.99 29.29
C VAL A 154 0.35 9.87 28.16
N HIS A 155 0.27 8.69 27.54
CA HIS A 155 -0.81 8.36 26.61
C HIS A 155 -1.82 7.43 27.31
N PRO A 156 -3.13 7.73 27.25
CA PRO A 156 -3.75 8.84 26.51
C PRO A 156 -3.62 10.20 27.21
N GLY A 157 -3.36 11.27 26.44
CA GLY A 157 -3.07 12.62 26.96
C GLY A 157 -3.23 13.72 25.91
N ALA A 158 -2.73 14.92 26.18
CA ALA A 158 -2.82 16.08 25.30
C ALA A 158 -1.57 16.96 25.34
N LYS A 159 -1.32 17.70 24.25
CA LYS A 159 -0.15 18.59 24.15
C LYS A 159 -0.45 20.07 24.32
N TYR A 160 -1.55 20.53 23.73
CA TYR A 160 -1.87 21.95 23.71
C TYR A 160 -3.35 22.18 24.01
N VAL A 161 -3.62 23.34 24.61
CA VAL A 161 -4.98 23.89 24.76
C VAL A 161 -5.01 25.25 24.06
N ILE A 162 -5.99 25.45 23.20
CA ILE A 162 -6.20 26.69 22.45
C ILE A 162 -7.48 27.34 22.97
N ARG A 163 -7.36 28.54 23.50
CA ARG A 163 -8.49 29.36 23.97
C ARG A 163 -9.22 30.01 22.79
N ASP A 164 -10.42 30.53 23.05
CA ASP A 164 -11.19 31.30 22.05
C ASP A 164 -10.45 32.57 21.57
N THR A 165 -9.55 33.12 22.39
CA THR A 165 -8.67 34.24 22.03
C THR A 165 -7.60 33.87 20.99
N GLY A 166 -7.42 32.58 20.69
CA GLY A 166 -6.36 32.06 19.84
C GLY A 166 -5.03 31.81 20.59
N GLU A 167 -4.98 32.09 21.89
CA GLU A 167 -3.82 31.78 22.73
C GLU A 167 -3.62 30.25 22.84
N ARG A 168 -2.43 29.78 22.45
CA ARG A 168 -2.04 28.38 22.51
C ARG A 168 -1.17 28.13 23.73
N ILE A 169 -1.69 27.35 24.68
CA ILE A 169 -1.01 26.97 25.92
C ILE A 169 -0.31 25.63 25.70
N ASP A 170 1.00 25.60 25.93
CA ASP A 170 1.80 24.38 25.91
C ASP A 170 1.76 23.67 27.26
N LEU A 171 1.19 22.46 27.29
CA LEU A 171 1.05 21.67 28.51
C LEU A 171 2.40 21.13 29.02
N LYS A 172 3.44 21.08 28.17
CA LYS A 172 4.79 20.68 28.60
C LYS A 172 5.37 21.64 29.63
N HIS A 173 5.12 22.94 29.47
CA HIS A 173 5.68 24.00 30.32
C HIS A 173 4.73 24.46 31.43
N THR A 174 3.47 24.00 31.40
CA THR A 174 2.40 24.42 32.34
C THR A 174 2.20 23.43 33.49
N SER A 175 3.10 22.44 33.65
CA SER A 175 2.96 21.37 34.64
C SER A 175 3.28 21.88 36.06
N GLY A 176 2.32 21.87 37.00
CA GLY A 176 2.67 21.96 38.43
C GLY A 176 1.62 22.46 39.42
N THR A 177 0.72 23.40 39.07
CA THR A 177 -0.21 23.99 40.08
C THR A 177 -1.45 24.67 39.50
N ASN A 178 -1.44 25.08 38.23
CA ASN A 178 -2.60 25.66 37.54
C ASN A 178 -3.19 24.65 36.55
N VAL A 179 -4.06 23.77 37.04
CA VAL A 179 -4.86 22.90 36.15
C VAL A 179 -5.73 23.82 35.29
N VAL A 180 -5.45 23.85 33.98
CA VAL A 180 -6.23 24.63 33.02
C VAL A 180 -7.66 24.07 33.04
N ARG A 181 -8.60 24.83 33.59
CA ARG A 181 -10.02 24.48 33.59
C ARG A 181 -10.58 24.78 32.20
N LEU A 182 -11.01 23.73 31.50
CA LEU A 182 -11.54 23.85 30.15
C LEU A 182 -12.89 24.58 30.14
N GLN A 183 -13.12 25.35 29.08
CA GLN A 183 -14.39 26.00 28.79
C GLN A 183 -14.93 25.50 27.45
N ASN A 184 -16.26 25.49 27.30
CA ASN A 184 -16.89 25.11 26.04
C ASN A 184 -16.47 26.07 24.91
N GLY A 185 -16.15 25.53 23.74
CA GLY A 185 -15.65 26.30 22.59
C GLY A 185 -14.14 26.24 22.40
N TRP A 186 -13.38 25.99 23.47
CA TRP A 186 -11.92 25.83 23.39
C TRP A 186 -11.55 24.59 22.59
N LYS A 187 -10.29 24.52 22.12
CA LYS A 187 -9.77 23.35 21.41
C LYS A 187 -8.66 22.69 22.21
N VAL A 188 -8.70 21.37 22.30
CA VAL A 188 -7.66 20.56 22.93
C VAL A 188 -6.98 19.72 21.85
N GLU A 189 -5.68 19.92 21.66
CA GLU A 189 -4.86 19.07 20.80
C GLU A 189 -4.47 17.80 21.58
N ARG A 190 -5.38 16.82 21.59
CA ARG A 190 -5.15 15.53 22.24
C ARG A 190 -4.32 14.60 21.37
N HIS A 191 -3.66 13.62 22.00
CA HIS A 191 -3.02 12.51 21.31
C HIS A 191 -4.05 11.72 20.46
N ILE A 192 -3.59 11.11 19.37
CA ILE A 192 -4.43 10.16 18.61
C ILE A 192 -4.71 8.91 19.44
N ASN A 193 -5.94 8.43 19.42
CA ASN A 193 -6.44 7.32 20.23
C ASN A 193 -7.05 6.21 19.37
N ASN A 194 -7.37 5.09 20.00
CA ASN A 194 -8.05 3.97 19.34
C ASN A 194 -9.36 4.43 18.68
N GLY A 195 -9.57 4.01 17.43
CA GLY A 195 -10.75 4.36 16.64
C GLY A 195 -10.68 5.70 15.89
N ASP A 196 -9.62 6.50 16.08
CA ASP A 196 -9.41 7.68 15.22
C ASP A 196 -9.15 7.26 13.78
N VAL A 197 -9.62 8.08 12.83
CA VAL A 197 -9.52 7.79 11.40
C VAL A 197 -8.31 8.50 10.82
N ILE A 198 -7.49 7.78 10.07
CA ILE A 198 -6.25 8.28 9.44
C ILE A 198 -6.20 7.84 7.98
N ILE A 199 -5.48 8.57 7.14
CA ILE A 199 -5.13 8.11 5.79
C ILE A 199 -3.77 7.41 5.86
N PHE A 200 -3.70 6.24 5.24
CA PHE A 200 -2.48 5.44 5.16
C PHE A 200 -2.11 5.20 3.70
N ASN A 201 -0.83 5.38 3.36
CA ASN A 201 -0.36 5.24 1.99
C ASN A 201 1.04 4.64 1.85
N ARG A 202 1.23 3.94 0.73
CA ARG A 202 2.53 3.45 0.26
C ARG A 202 2.96 4.25 -0.98
N GLN A 203 4.24 4.61 -1.03
CA GLN A 203 4.84 5.25 -2.20
C GLN A 203 5.55 4.17 -3.05
N PRO A 204 5.49 4.24 -4.40
CA PRO A 204 4.73 5.19 -5.21
C PRO A 204 3.22 4.91 -5.21
N SER A 205 2.40 5.96 -5.13
CA SER A 205 0.94 5.83 -5.14
C SER A 205 0.41 5.90 -6.58
N LEU A 206 0.18 4.74 -7.20
CA LEU A 206 -0.19 4.63 -8.63
C LEU A 206 -1.69 4.54 -8.87
N HIS A 207 -2.46 4.10 -7.88
CA HIS A 207 -3.91 3.94 -7.99
C HIS A 207 -4.61 4.44 -6.72
N LYS A 208 -5.93 4.64 -6.80
CA LYS A 208 -6.74 5.19 -5.71
C LYS A 208 -6.53 4.43 -4.38
N MET A 209 -6.52 3.10 -4.44
CA MET A 209 -6.33 2.23 -3.26
C MET A 209 -4.91 2.26 -2.67
N SER A 210 -3.95 2.96 -3.29
CA SER A 210 -2.64 3.20 -2.67
C SER A 210 -2.74 4.23 -1.53
N MET A 211 -3.90 4.89 -1.36
CA MET A 211 -4.24 5.77 -0.24
C MET A 211 -5.64 5.42 0.28
N MET A 212 -5.74 4.87 1.49
CA MET A 212 -7.02 4.47 2.07
C MET A 212 -7.13 4.89 3.54
N GLY A 213 -8.36 5.06 3.99
CA GLY A 213 -8.69 5.36 5.37
C GLY A 213 -8.66 4.12 6.26
N HIS A 214 -8.00 4.23 7.42
CA HIS A 214 -7.93 3.20 8.46
C HIS A 214 -8.33 3.78 9.82
N LYS A 215 -8.68 2.90 10.75
CA LYS A 215 -8.85 3.21 12.17
C LYS A 215 -7.55 2.93 12.92
N VAL A 216 -7.17 3.84 13.78
CA VAL A 216 -6.00 3.69 14.64
C VAL A 216 -6.28 2.62 15.71
N ARG A 217 -5.33 1.71 15.89
CA ARG A 217 -5.21 0.85 17.07
C ARG A 217 -3.82 1.04 17.65
N VAL A 218 -3.74 1.72 18.79
CA VAL A 218 -2.48 1.99 19.47
C VAL A 218 -1.92 0.69 20.02
N MET A 219 -0.68 0.38 19.65
CA MET A 219 0.01 -0.85 20.00
C MET A 219 1.45 -0.58 20.49
N PRO A 220 2.03 -1.51 21.27
CA PRO A 220 3.44 -1.44 21.64
C PRO A 220 4.34 -1.61 20.40
N PHE A 221 5.66 -1.47 20.62
CA PHE A 221 6.70 -1.51 19.59
C PHE A 221 6.66 -0.31 18.63
N SER A 222 7.46 -0.36 17.56
CA SER A 222 7.82 0.82 16.73
C SER A 222 7.41 0.72 15.26
N THR A 223 6.73 -0.37 14.85
CA THR A 223 6.29 -0.58 13.46
C THR A 223 4.80 -0.32 13.29
N PHE A 224 4.40 0.08 12.08
CA PHE A 224 3.00 0.08 11.70
C PHE A 224 2.54 -1.35 11.45
N ARG A 225 1.38 -1.74 11.98
CA ARG A 225 0.83 -3.08 11.73
C ARG A 225 -0.40 -3.03 10.85
N LEU A 226 -0.48 -3.89 9.86
CA LEU A 226 -1.66 -3.98 9.00
C LEU A 226 -2.07 -5.42 8.75
N ASN A 227 -3.35 -5.57 8.42
CA ASN A 227 -3.93 -6.84 8.04
C ASN A 227 -3.37 -7.33 6.69
N LEU A 228 -3.11 -8.63 6.57
CA LEU A 228 -2.51 -9.23 5.38
C LEU A 228 -3.37 -9.06 4.12
N SER A 229 -4.70 -9.04 4.22
CA SER A 229 -5.57 -8.83 3.05
C SER A 229 -5.45 -7.44 2.43
N VAL A 230 -4.89 -6.45 3.15
CA VAL A 230 -4.68 -5.08 2.66
C VAL A 230 -3.32 -4.90 2.00
N THR A 231 -2.42 -5.88 2.09
CA THR A 231 -1.11 -5.83 1.41
C THR A 231 -1.23 -5.75 -0.10
N SER A 232 -2.22 -6.45 -0.68
CA SER A 232 -2.45 -6.50 -2.13
C SER A 232 -2.74 -5.12 -2.75
N PRO A 233 -3.70 -4.32 -2.26
CA PRO A 233 -3.89 -2.96 -2.77
C PRO A 233 -2.69 -2.05 -2.50
N TYR A 234 -1.94 -2.20 -1.41
CA TYR A 234 -0.73 -1.37 -1.25
C TYR A 234 0.46 -1.84 -2.08
N ASN A 235 0.36 -3.02 -2.70
CA ASN A 235 1.49 -3.73 -3.30
C ASN A 235 2.69 -3.78 -2.34
N ALA A 236 2.40 -4.04 -1.06
CA ALA A 236 3.34 -4.00 0.03
C ALA A 236 3.76 -5.41 0.45
N ASP A 237 5.01 -5.54 0.85
CA ASP A 237 5.56 -6.71 1.53
C ASP A 237 6.14 -6.29 2.89
N PHE A 238 6.78 -7.22 3.59
CA PHE A 238 7.28 -7.00 4.96
C PHE A 238 8.80 -7.20 5.05
N ASP A 239 9.54 -6.89 3.98
CA ASP A 239 11.00 -7.07 3.88
C ASP A 239 11.81 -5.82 4.31
N GLY A 240 11.12 -4.76 4.75
CA GLY A 240 11.72 -3.46 5.07
C GLY A 240 10.91 -2.27 4.55
N ASP A 241 9.81 -2.53 3.85
CA ASP A 241 8.87 -1.53 3.37
C ASP A 241 8.44 -0.52 4.46
N GLU A 242 8.35 0.75 4.05
CA GLU A 242 7.88 1.86 4.88
C GLU A 242 6.63 2.49 4.29
N MET A 243 5.68 2.83 5.15
CA MET A 243 4.44 3.51 4.76
C MET A 243 4.25 4.79 5.55
N ASN A 244 3.52 5.73 4.94
CA ASN A 244 3.20 7.01 5.54
C ASN A 244 1.77 7.00 6.10
N MET A 245 1.59 7.71 7.20
CA MET A 245 0.31 7.98 7.84
C MET A 245 0.07 9.49 7.89
N HIS A 246 -1.16 9.90 7.61
CA HIS A 246 -1.62 11.28 7.68
C HIS A 246 -2.85 11.39 8.59
N VAL A 247 -2.79 12.27 9.58
CA VAL A 247 -3.89 12.47 10.54
C VAL A 247 -4.74 13.67 10.11
N PRO A 248 -6.03 13.48 9.77
CA PRO A 248 -6.91 14.60 9.42
C PRO A 248 -7.09 15.52 10.63
N GLN A 249 -7.06 16.83 10.41
CA GLN A 249 -7.14 17.82 11.48
C GLN A 249 -8.54 18.44 11.64
N SER A 250 -9.44 18.27 10.67
CA SER A 250 -10.82 18.75 10.73
C SER A 250 -11.80 17.59 10.87
N VAL A 251 -12.93 17.84 11.53
CA VAL A 251 -14.03 16.86 11.65
C VAL A 251 -14.66 16.57 10.28
N GLU A 252 -14.72 17.57 9.41
CA GLU A 252 -15.22 17.43 8.04
C GLU A 252 -14.36 16.47 7.22
N THR A 253 -13.03 16.64 7.22
CA THR A 253 -12.12 15.71 6.53
C THR A 253 -12.13 14.33 7.18
N LYS A 254 -12.29 14.24 8.51
CA LYS A 254 -12.49 12.95 9.19
C LYS A 254 -13.75 12.23 8.66
N ALA A 255 -14.84 12.96 8.43
CA ALA A 255 -16.07 12.42 7.85
C ALA A 255 -15.89 12.02 6.38
N GLU A 256 -15.21 12.85 5.58
CA GLU A 256 -14.88 12.55 4.18
C GLU A 256 -14.11 11.22 4.05
N ILE A 257 -13.08 11.04 4.88
CA ILE A 257 -12.28 9.81 4.87
C ILE A 257 -13.16 8.61 5.27
N LYS A 258 -13.91 8.75 6.36
CA LYS A 258 -14.80 7.72 6.87
C LYS A 258 -15.84 7.29 5.83
N GLU A 259 -16.38 8.26 5.09
CA GLU A 259 -17.47 8.01 4.17
C GLU A 259 -17.03 7.58 2.76
N ILE A 260 -15.88 8.03 2.28
CA ILE A 260 -15.47 7.82 0.89
C ILE A 260 -14.32 6.82 0.76
N CYS A 261 -13.24 6.99 1.53
CA CYS A 261 -11.98 6.28 1.26
C CYS A 261 -11.58 5.24 2.32
N MET A 262 -12.43 4.95 3.31
CA MET A 262 -12.22 3.82 4.24
C MET A 262 -12.02 2.49 3.50
N VAL A 263 -11.09 1.68 4.01
CA VAL A 263 -10.72 0.38 3.43
C VAL A 263 -11.89 -0.53 3.06
N PRO A 264 -12.92 -0.75 3.91
CA PRO A 264 -14.07 -1.60 3.56
C PRO A 264 -14.81 -1.12 2.30
N LYS A 265 -14.85 0.20 2.07
CA LYS A 265 -15.51 0.79 0.90
C LYS A 265 -14.63 0.73 -0.37
N GLN A 266 -13.38 0.31 -0.23
CA GLN A 266 -12.42 0.16 -1.33
C GLN A 266 -12.09 -1.32 -1.63
N ILE A 267 -12.86 -2.28 -1.09
CA ILE A 267 -12.67 -3.72 -1.34
C ILE A 267 -12.80 -4.03 -2.85
N VAL A 268 -13.80 -3.47 -3.52
CA VAL A 268 -14.03 -3.63 -4.98
C VAL A 268 -13.54 -2.38 -5.71
N SER A 269 -12.73 -2.59 -6.75
CA SER A 269 -12.21 -1.48 -7.57
C SER A 269 -13.03 -1.28 -8.84
N PRO A 270 -13.32 -0.01 -9.21
CA PRO A 270 -13.99 0.31 -10.46
C PRO A 270 -13.09 0.10 -11.69
N GLN A 271 -11.78 -0.11 -11.53
CA GLN A 271 -10.86 -0.33 -12.67
C GLN A 271 -11.20 -1.61 -13.45
N SER A 272 -11.59 -2.66 -12.72
CA SER A 272 -11.85 -3.98 -13.29
C SER A 272 -13.11 -4.64 -12.74
N ASN A 273 -13.95 -3.86 -12.04
CA ASN A 273 -15.22 -4.30 -11.45
C ASN A 273 -15.08 -5.62 -10.65
N LYS A 274 -13.97 -5.76 -9.91
CA LYS A 274 -13.66 -6.94 -9.09
C LYS A 274 -12.97 -6.54 -7.79
N PRO A 275 -12.97 -7.44 -6.77
CA PRO A 275 -12.25 -7.20 -5.53
C PRO A 275 -10.74 -7.02 -5.77
N VAL A 276 -10.13 -6.09 -5.03
CA VAL A 276 -8.67 -5.90 -4.96
C VAL A 276 -8.10 -6.49 -3.67
N MET A 277 -8.95 -6.68 -2.66
CA MET A 277 -8.62 -7.35 -1.41
C MET A 277 -9.18 -8.77 -1.43
N GLY A 278 -8.40 -9.72 -0.91
CA GLY A 278 -8.77 -11.12 -0.82
C GLY A 278 -7.99 -11.85 0.26
N ILE A 279 -8.30 -13.11 0.47
CA ILE A 279 -7.52 -13.99 1.33
C ILE A 279 -6.23 -14.38 0.59
N VAL A 280 -5.09 -14.22 1.26
CA VAL A 280 -3.74 -14.37 0.70
C VAL A 280 -2.84 -15.17 1.64
N GLN A 281 -1.68 -15.60 1.13
CA GLN A 281 -0.60 -16.24 1.90
C GLN A 281 -1.09 -17.45 2.73
N ASP A 282 -0.71 -17.51 4.01
CA ASP A 282 -0.98 -18.63 4.92
C ASP A 282 -2.46 -18.96 5.04
N THR A 283 -3.31 -17.95 5.19
CA THR A 283 -4.76 -18.15 5.30
C THR A 283 -5.32 -18.79 4.03
N LEU A 284 -4.79 -18.44 2.85
CA LEU A 284 -5.21 -19.02 1.57
C LEU A 284 -4.73 -20.47 1.40
N CYS A 285 -3.52 -20.80 1.86
CA CYS A 285 -3.03 -22.17 1.87
C CYS A 285 -3.87 -23.03 2.83
N ALA A 286 -4.08 -22.53 4.04
CA ALA A 286 -4.79 -23.19 5.10
C ALA A 286 -6.27 -23.40 4.79
N ILE A 287 -6.97 -22.42 4.22
CA ILE A 287 -8.41 -22.56 3.92
C ILE A 287 -8.66 -23.68 2.91
N ARG A 288 -7.75 -23.89 1.95
CA ARG A 288 -7.83 -25.03 1.03
C ARG A 288 -7.73 -26.36 1.78
N LYS A 289 -6.76 -26.50 2.69
CA LYS A 289 -6.57 -27.73 3.48
C LYS A 289 -7.74 -27.94 4.44
N PHE A 290 -8.21 -26.87 5.08
CA PHE A 290 -9.30 -26.84 6.03
C PHE A 290 -10.64 -27.26 5.41
N THR A 291 -10.88 -26.88 4.16
CA THR A 291 -12.14 -27.17 3.46
C THR A 291 -12.12 -28.47 2.66
N LYS A 292 -11.08 -29.31 2.75
CA LYS A 292 -11.12 -30.64 2.15
C LYS A 292 -12.13 -31.57 2.85
N ARG A 293 -12.60 -32.61 2.17
CA ARG A 293 -13.58 -33.58 2.72
C ARG A 293 -13.04 -34.40 3.89
N ASP A 294 -11.75 -34.68 3.88
CA ASP A 294 -11.02 -35.46 4.88
C ASP A 294 -10.63 -34.64 6.12
N CYS A 295 -10.91 -33.33 6.14
CA CYS A 295 -10.63 -32.48 7.29
C CYS A 295 -11.76 -32.56 8.33
N PHE A 296 -11.54 -33.39 9.35
CA PHE A 296 -12.39 -33.52 10.52
C PHE A 296 -11.78 -32.86 11.76
N LEU A 297 -12.62 -32.26 12.58
CA LEU A 297 -12.26 -31.53 13.78
C LEU A 297 -12.92 -32.19 15.00
N SER A 298 -12.13 -32.38 16.05
CA SER A 298 -12.60 -32.86 17.34
C SER A 298 -13.31 -31.75 18.13
N LYS A 299 -14.15 -32.13 19.09
CA LYS A 299 -14.98 -31.20 19.86
C LYS A 299 -14.16 -30.11 20.57
N ASP A 300 -13.03 -30.48 21.16
CA ASP A 300 -12.11 -29.58 21.86
C ASP A 300 -11.54 -28.49 20.94
N LEU A 301 -11.06 -28.88 19.75
CA LEU A 301 -10.56 -27.95 18.76
C LEU A 301 -11.67 -27.03 18.23
N VAL A 302 -12.86 -27.57 17.97
CA VAL A 302 -14.02 -26.79 17.53
C VAL A 302 -14.40 -25.75 18.57
N THR A 303 -14.48 -26.12 19.85
CA THR A 303 -14.83 -25.16 20.92
C THR A 303 -13.83 -24.02 21.03
N ASN A 304 -12.53 -24.29 20.82
CA ASN A 304 -11.52 -23.24 20.80
C ASN A 304 -11.62 -22.35 19.56
N ILE A 305 -11.88 -22.92 18.38
CA ILE A 305 -12.06 -22.16 17.14
C ILE A 305 -13.28 -21.24 17.22
N LEU A 306 -14.39 -21.70 17.79
CA LEU A 306 -15.62 -20.92 17.91
C LEU A 306 -15.42 -19.62 18.71
N MET A 307 -14.46 -19.58 19.64
CA MET A 307 -14.13 -18.35 20.39
C MET A 307 -13.56 -17.23 19.51
N TRP A 308 -13.07 -17.55 18.31
CA TRP A 308 -12.56 -16.58 17.33
C TRP A 308 -13.65 -16.04 16.40
N VAL A 309 -14.85 -16.65 16.40
CA VAL A 309 -15.98 -16.20 15.60
C VAL A 309 -16.66 -15.04 16.33
N LYS A 310 -16.46 -13.82 15.82
CA LYS A 310 -16.89 -12.57 16.48
C LYS A 310 -18.41 -12.49 16.74
N ASP A 311 -19.21 -12.91 15.77
CA ASP A 311 -20.68 -12.84 15.81
C ASP A 311 -21.31 -14.21 16.18
N TRP A 312 -20.58 -15.03 16.95
CA TRP A 312 -21.08 -16.35 17.36
C TRP A 312 -22.27 -16.23 18.31
N ASP A 313 -23.33 -16.99 18.02
CA ASP A 313 -24.58 -17.00 18.78
C ASP A 313 -24.53 -17.84 20.07
N GLY A 314 -23.34 -18.34 20.43
CA GLY A 314 -23.11 -19.20 21.58
C GLY A 314 -23.59 -20.65 21.40
N LYS A 315 -24.11 -21.00 20.21
CA LYS A 315 -24.58 -22.36 19.93
C LYS A 315 -23.53 -23.13 19.16
N ILE A 316 -23.12 -24.26 19.73
CA ILE A 316 -22.22 -25.19 19.04
C ILE A 316 -23.03 -25.87 17.92
N PRO A 317 -22.58 -25.84 16.66
CA PRO A 317 -23.30 -26.48 15.57
C PRO A 317 -23.33 -28.01 15.78
N ILE A 318 -24.36 -28.67 15.25
CA ILE A 318 -24.52 -30.14 15.39
C ILE A 318 -23.42 -30.82 14.56
N PRO A 319 -22.64 -31.78 15.12
CA PRO A 319 -21.55 -32.41 14.37
C PRO A 319 -22.07 -33.14 13.13
N CYS A 320 -21.30 -33.08 12.04
CA CYS A 320 -21.60 -33.81 10.81
C CYS A 320 -21.61 -35.33 11.01
N ILE A 321 -20.73 -35.84 11.88
CA ILE A 321 -20.70 -37.25 12.29
C ILE A 321 -21.04 -37.33 13.77
N LEU A 322 -22.08 -38.07 14.13
CA LEU A 322 -22.54 -38.23 15.52
C LEU A 322 -21.93 -39.45 16.22
N LYS A 323 -21.67 -40.53 15.47
CA LYS A 323 -21.13 -41.80 15.96
C LYS A 323 -20.01 -42.29 15.03
N PRO A 324 -18.95 -42.95 15.53
CA PRO A 324 -18.72 -43.34 16.93
C PRO A 324 -18.28 -42.18 17.84
N ILE A 325 -17.67 -41.14 17.27
CA ILE A 325 -17.21 -39.94 17.99
C ILE A 325 -17.79 -38.72 17.27
N PRO A 326 -18.24 -37.68 18.00
CA PRO A 326 -18.73 -36.45 17.38
C PRO A 326 -17.60 -35.72 16.65
N LEU A 327 -17.74 -35.54 15.33
CA LEU A 327 -16.77 -34.84 14.48
C LEU A 327 -17.46 -33.77 13.63
N TRP A 328 -16.79 -32.64 13.49
CA TRP A 328 -17.19 -31.52 12.64
C TRP A 328 -16.29 -31.46 11.41
N THR A 329 -16.77 -30.88 10.32
CA THR A 329 -15.93 -30.63 9.14
C THR A 329 -15.42 -29.20 9.14
N GLY A 330 -14.28 -28.95 8.50
CA GLY A 330 -13.81 -27.56 8.33
C GLY A 330 -14.77 -26.70 7.51
N LYS A 331 -15.51 -27.28 6.55
CA LYS A 331 -16.57 -26.58 5.81
C LYS A 331 -17.69 -26.06 6.72
N GLN A 332 -18.10 -26.89 7.68
CA GLN A 332 -19.13 -26.53 8.64
C GLN A 332 -18.70 -25.35 9.52
N ILE A 333 -17.44 -25.35 9.98
CA ILE A 333 -16.92 -24.25 10.79
C ILE A 333 -16.70 -22.99 9.95
N LEU A 334 -16.27 -23.12 8.70
CA LEU A 334 -16.14 -21.98 7.78
C LEU A 334 -17.50 -21.33 7.50
N SER A 335 -18.57 -22.12 7.41
CA SER A 335 -19.95 -21.64 7.21
C SER A 335 -20.40 -20.68 8.30
N MET A 336 -19.93 -20.84 9.54
CA MET A 336 -20.25 -19.92 10.65
C MET A 336 -19.74 -18.49 10.42
N ILE A 337 -18.80 -18.30 9.50
CA ILE A 337 -18.18 -17.01 9.17
C ILE A 337 -18.82 -16.39 7.94
N ILE A 338 -19.40 -17.21 7.06
CA ILE A 338 -20.09 -16.73 5.88
C ILE A 338 -21.40 -16.09 6.33
N PRO A 339 -21.69 -14.83 5.94
CA PRO A 339 -22.94 -14.20 6.29
C PRO A 339 -24.16 -14.98 5.76
N LYS A 340 -25.22 -15.04 6.55
CA LYS A 340 -26.53 -15.60 6.13
C LYS A 340 -27.09 -14.82 4.93
N GLY A 341 -27.86 -15.50 4.09
CA GLY A 341 -28.46 -14.95 2.88
C GLY A 341 -27.57 -14.98 1.64
N ILE A 342 -26.30 -15.38 1.76
CA ILE A 342 -25.37 -15.49 0.64
C ILE A 342 -25.59 -16.81 -0.09
N ASN A 343 -25.82 -16.74 -1.40
CA ASN A 343 -25.95 -17.89 -2.28
C ASN A 343 -24.92 -17.82 -3.40
N SER A 344 -24.29 -18.95 -3.71
CA SER A 344 -23.34 -19.04 -4.82
C SER A 344 -23.19 -20.47 -5.32
N ASP A 345 -23.53 -20.69 -6.59
CA ASP A 345 -23.53 -21.99 -7.29
C ASP A 345 -22.55 -22.07 -8.47
N ASN A 346 -22.01 -20.93 -8.90
CA ASN A 346 -21.11 -20.79 -10.05
C ASN A 346 -19.61 -20.90 -9.71
N LEU A 347 -19.27 -21.13 -8.44
CA LEU A 347 -17.88 -21.22 -8.01
C LEU A 347 -17.29 -22.61 -8.28
N ARG A 348 -16.05 -22.62 -8.79
CA ARG A 348 -15.30 -23.85 -9.10
C ARG A 348 -13.87 -23.75 -8.57
N HIS A 349 -13.37 -24.86 -8.07
CA HIS A 349 -11.97 -25.04 -7.71
C HIS A 349 -11.07 -24.89 -8.95
N SER A 350 -9.77 -24.61 -8.75
CA SER A 350 -8.84 -24.43 -9.87
C SER A 350 -8.67 -25.70 -10.71
N THR A 351 -8.84 -26.86 -10.10
CA THR A 351 -8.69 -28.20 -10.71
C THR A 351 -10.03 -28.83 -11.08
N HIS A 352 -11.10 -28.04 -11.23
CA HIS A 352 -12.39 -28.58 -11.68
C HIS A 352 -12.28 -29.05 -13.15
N PRO A 353 -12.64 -30.30 -13.48
CA PRO A 353 -12.55 -30.79 -14.85
C PRO A 353 -13.56 -30.10 -15.77
N ASP A 354 -13.13 -29.70 -16.98
CA ASP A 354 -13.97 -28.94 -17.92
C ASP A 354 -15.24 -29.70 -18.38
N GLY A 355 -15.20 -31.03 -18.38
CA GLY A 355 -16.33 -31.87 -18.78
C GLY A 355 -17.31 -32.22 -17.65
N GLU A 356 -17.05 -31.77 -16.42
CA GLU A 356 -17.81 -32.17 -15.24
C GLU A 356 -18.88 -31.11 -14.88
N ASN A 357 -20.15 -31.47 -15.04
CA ASN A 357 -21.28 -30.56 -14.73
C ASN A 357 -22.20 -31.06 -13.61
N THR A 358 -21.81 -32.13 -12.91
CA THR A 358 -22.62 -32.69 -11.82
C THR A 358 -22.65 -31.77 -10.62
N ASP A 359 -23.79 -31.72 -9.92
CA ASP A 359 -23.91 -30.96 -8.66
C ASP A 359 -23.07 -31.56 -7.55
N MET A 360 -22.94 -32.90 -7.54
CA MET A 360 -22.04 -33.63 -6.67
C MET A 360 -20.74 -33.96 -7.42
N SER A 361 -19.75 -33.08 -7.29
CA SER A 361 -18.44 -33.30 -7.90
C SER A 361 -17.67 -34.43 -7.18
N PRO A 362 -17.19 -35.50 -7.85
CA PRO A 362 -16.41 -36.54 -7.19
C PRO A 362 -15.15 -35.99 -6.52
N GLY A 363 -14.48 -35.03 -7.18
CA GLY A 363 -13.27 -34.38 -6.68
C GLY A 363 -13.48 -33.25 -5.67
N ASP A 364 -14.71 -32.97 -5.25
CA ASP A 364 -15.05 -31.84 -4.38
C ASP A 364 -14.63 -30.48 -4.95
N THR A 365 -14.81 -30.32 -6.26
CA THR A 365 -14.32 -29.15 -7.01
C THR A 365 -15.40 -28.13 -7.30
N LYS A 366 -16.69 -28.50 -7.30
CA LYS A 366 -17.80 -27.55 -7.40
C LYS A 366 -18.11 -26.98 -6.01
N VAL A 367 -18.02 -25.66 -5.87
CA VAL A 367 -18.28 -24.96 -4.60
C VAL A 367 -19.70 -24.43 -4.59
N LEU A 368 -20.50 -24.92 -3.64
CA LEU A 368 -21.90 -24.52 -3.46
C LEU A 368 -22.08 -23.92 -2.07
N ILE A 369 -22.57 -22.69 -2.03
CA ILE A 369 -22.93 -21.97 -0.80
C ILE A 369 -24.41 -21.63 -0.89
N GLU A 370 -25.18 -22.00 0.13
CA GLU A 370 -26.62 -21.74 0.21
C GLU A 370 -26.97 -21.18 1.59
N ASP A 371 -27.64 -20.03 1.63
CA ASP A 371 -27.98 -19.27 2.85
C ASP A 371 -26.80 -19.07 3.83
N GLY A 372 -25.59 -18.90 3.29
CA GLY A 372 -24.37 -18.78 4.09
C GLY A 372 -23.78 -20.11 4.58
N GLU A 373 -24.30 -21.27 4.16
CA GLU A 373 -23.75 -22.59 4.47
C GLU A 373 -22.94 -23.14 3.28
N LEU A 374 -21.69 -23.54 3.53
CA LEU A 374 -20.83 -24.19 2.56
C LEU A 374 -21.16 -25.69 2.50
N LEU A 375 -21.99 -26.06 1.53
CA LEU A 375 -22.50 -27.43 1.36
C LEU A 375 -21.45 -28.38 0.77
N CYS A 376 -20.79 -27.96 -0.31
CA CYS A 376 -19.77 -28.77 -0.98
C CYS A 376 -18.67 -27.91 -1.62
N GLY A 377 -17.55 -28.56 -1.96
CA GLY A 377 -16.44 -27.95 -2.68
C GLY A 377 -15.29 -27.44 -1.81
N ILE A 378 -14.09 -27.52 -2.37
CA ILE A 378 -12.86 -27.01 -1.76
C ILE A 378 -12.70 -25.53 -2.08
N VAL A 379 -12.51 -24.72 -1.05
CA VAL A 379 -12.33 -23.28 -1.17
C VAL A 379 -10.89 -22.96 -1.59
N CYS A 380 -10.74 -22.20 -2.67
CA CYS A 380 -9.43 -21.79 -3.18
C CYS A 380 -9.39 -20.30 -3.57
N LYS A 381 -8.32 -19.88 -4.25
CA LYS A 381 -8.13 -18.49 -4.71
C LYS A 381 -9.28 -18.01 -5.62
N LYS A 382 -9.92 -18.89 -6.39
CA LYS A 382 -11.09 -18.53 -7.22
C LYS A 382 -12.32 -18.17 -6.36
N THR A 383 -12.42 -18.71 -5.15
CA THR A 383 -13.54 -18.47 -4.24
C THR A 383 -13.30 -17.28 -3.31
N VAL A 384 -12.18 -17.27 -2.57
CA VAL A 384 -11.89 -16.27 -1.52
C VAL A 384 -10.79 -15.27 -1.89
N GLY A 385 -10.28 -15.33 -3.13
CA GLY A 385 -9.32 -14.36 -3.65
C GLY A 385 -10.00 -13.16 -4.32
N THR A 386 -9.26 -12.51 -5.20
CA THR A 386 -9.68 -11.30 -5.96
C THR A 386 -10.43 -11.62 -7.26
N ALA A 387 -11.10 -12.77 -7.30
CA ALA A 387 -11.83 -13.22 -8.49
C ALA A 387 -13.12 -12.43 -8.70
N GLN A 388 -13.48 -12.21 -9.97
CA GLN A 388 -14.80 -11.73 -10.33
C GLN A 388 -15.84 -12.80 -9.97
N GLN A 389 -17.00 -12.39 -9.46
CA GLN A 389 -18.02 -13.29 -8.89
C GLN A 389 -17.49 -14.23 -7.78
N GLY A 390 -16.32 -13.94 -7.20
CA GLY A 390 -15.85 -14.61 -5.99
C GLY A 390 -16.74 -14.30 -4.78
N LEU A 391 -16.61 -15.08 -3.70
CA LEU A 391 -17.43 -14.96 -2.50
C LEU A 391 -17.37 -13.54 -1.89
N ILE A 392 -16.18 -12.94 -1.84
CA ILE A 392 -16.00 -11.57 -1.34
C ILE A 392 -16.74 -10.56 -2.22
N HIS A 393 -16.77 -10.79 -3.53
CA HIS A 393 -17.49 -9.91 -4.46
C HIS A 393 -19.00 -10.01 -4.23
N VAL A 394 -19.54 -11.22 -4.09
CA VAL A 394 -20.97 -11.44 -3.82
C VAL A 394 -21.37 -10.79 -2.50
N ILE A 395 -20.62 -11.03 -1.41
CA ILE A 395 -20.91 -10.43 -0.09
C ILE A 395 -20.89 -8.89 -0.16
N MET A 396 -19.93 -8.32 -0.89
CA MET A 396 -19.82 -6.87 -1.05
C MET A 396 -21.05 -6.27 -1.76
N GLN A 397 -21.61 -6.96 -2.76
CA GLN A 397 -22.76 -6.48 -3.51
C GLN A 397 -24.09 -6.70 -2.79
N GLU A 398 -24.27 -7.85 -2.14
CA GLU A 398 -25.54 -8.21 -1.49
C GLU A 398 -25.69 -7.60 -0.10
N LEU A 399 -24.63 -7.60 0.70
CA LEU A 399 -24.68 -7.23 2.13
C LEU A 399 -23.81 -6.02 2.50
N GLY A 400 -22.99 -5.54 1.56
CA GLY A 400 -22.21 -4.32 1.69
C GLY A 400 -20.84 -4.48 2.37
N PRO A 401 -20.12 -3.35 2.53
CA PRO A 401 -18.69 -3.33 2.89
C PRO A 401 -18.39 -3.85 4.30
N ASN A 402 -19.28 -3.60 5.26
CA ASN A 402 -19.03 -4.01 6.65
C ASN A 402 -19.05 -5.54 6.78
N ARG A 403 -20.01 -6.22 6.14
CA ARG A 403 -20.10 -7.68 6.14
C ARG A 403 -18.95 -8.33 5.38
N ALA A 404 -18.51 -7.75 4.25
CA ALA A 404 -17.33 -8.22 3.54
C ALA A 404 -16.05 -8.11 4.38
N LYS A 405 -15.89 -7.01 5.13
CA LYS A 405 -14.79 -6.83 6.07
C LYS A 405 -14.84 -7.85 7.21
N ASP A 406 -16.01 -8.07 7.81
CA ASP A 406 -16.16 -9.05 8.89
C ASP A 406 -15.88 -10.49 8.40
N PHE A 407 -16.26 -10.83 7.17
CA PHE A 407 -15.89 -12.10 6.52
C PHE A 407 -14.36 -12.26 6.37
N LEU A 408 -13.66 -11.23 5.86
CA LEU A 408 -12.19 -11.25 5.74
C LEU A 408 -11.52 -11.46 7.11
N ASN A 409 -11.98 -10.74 8.13
CA ASN A 409 -11.47 -10.84 9.50
C ASN A 409 -11.72 -12.24 10.09
N GLY A 410 -12.95 -12.74 9.99
CA GLY A 410 -13.32 -14.05 10.54
C GLY A 410 -12.56 -15.18 9.86
N CYS A 411 -12.42 -15.11 8.53
CA CYS A 411 -11.67 -16.10 7.76
C CYS A 411 -10.22 -16.17 8.25
N GLN A 412 -9.55 -15.03 8.43
CA GLN A 412 -8.18 -15.01 8.95
C GLN A 412 -8.10 -15.52 10.38
N ALA A 413 -8.99 -15.08 11.27
CA ALA A 413 -8.96 -15.48 12.68
C ALA A 413 -9.13 -17.00 12.85
N VAL A 414 -10.17 -17.57 12.23
CA VAL A 414 -10.50 -19.00 12.36
C VAL A 414 -9.48 -19.88 11.65
N VAL A 415 -9.15 -19.57 10.40
CA VAL A 415 -8.27 -20.42 9.59
C VAL A 415 -6.83 -20.34 10.09
N ASN A 416 -6.35 -19.18 10.52
CA ASN A 416 -4.99 -19.08 11.09
C ASN A 416 -4.90 -19.79 12.44
N TYR A 417 -5.94 -19.73 13.27
CA TYR A 417 -5.96 -20.50 14.52
C TYR A 417 -5.94 -22.02 14.25
N TRP A 418 -6.69 -22.49 13.26
CA TRP A 418 -6.61 -23.89 12.83
C TRP A 418 -5.23 -24.25 12.28
N LEU A 419 -4.64 -23.39 11.43
CA LEU A 419 -3.31 -23.60 10.87
C LEU A 419 -2.23 -23.69 11.94
N LEU A 420 -2.35 -22.89 13.01
CA LEU A 420 -1.44 -22.92 14.15
C LEU A 420 -1.39 -24.30 14.81
N GLN A 421 -2.52 -25.02 14.85
CA GLN A 421 -2.60 -26.36 15.42
C GLN A 421 -2.21 -27.45 14.42
N ASN A 422 -2.55 -27.28 13.14
CA ASN A 422 -2.25 -28.26 12.11
C ASN A 422 -0.79 -28.24 11.65
N GLY A 423 -0.20 -27.05 11.56
CA GLY A 423 1.10 -26.81 10.94
C GLY A 423 1.08 -26.90 9.41
N PHE A 424 2.01 -26.19 8.78
CA PHE A 424 2.35 -26.31 7.37
C PHE A 424 3.82 -25.95 7.18
N SER A 425 4.54 -26.74 6.38
CA SER A 425 5.94 -26.51 6.05
C SER A 425 6.20 -27.06 4.65
N ILE A 426 7.25 -26.55 4.03
CA ILE A 426 7.84 -27.09 2.81
C ILE A 426 9.31 -27.40 3.09
N GLY A 427 9.83 -28.47 2.52
CA GLY A 427 11.23 -28.87 2.62
C GLY A 427 11.78 -29.34 1.27
N ILE A 428 13.04 -29.79 1.28
CA ILE A 428 13.70 -30.29 0.06
C ILE A 428 12.95 -31.52 -0.50
N GLY A 429 12.36 -32.35 0.38
CA GLY A 429 11.57 -33.51 -0.03
C GLY A 429 10.42 -33.19 -0.98
N ASP A 430 9.79 -32.01 -0.85
CA ASP A 430 8.68 -31.58 -1.72
C ASP A 430 9.16 -31.19 -3.13
N THR A 431 10.48 -31.11 -3.35
CA THR A 431 11.10 -30.79 -4.64
C THR A 431 11.71 -32.01 -5.35
N ILE A 432 11.73 -33.16 -4.67
CA ILE A 432 12.31 -34.40 -5.22
C ILE A 432 11.20 -35.18 -5.92
N ALA A 433 11.28 -35.26 -7.25
CA ALA A 433 10.45 -36.16 -8.05
C ALA A 433 10.89 -37.62 -7.89
N ASP A 434 9.98 -38.55 -8.15
CA ASP A 434 10.27 -39.98 -8.18
C ASP A 434 11.25 -40.33 -9.30
N LYS A 435 11.95 -41.45 -9.14
CA LYS A 435 13.00 -41.88 -10.08
C LYS A 435 12.44 -42.13 -11.49
N ASP A 436 11.26 -42.74 -11.58
CA ASP A 436 10.64 -43.08 -12.85
C ASP A 436 10.25 -41.81 -13.61
N THR A 437 9.69 -40.81 -12.93
CA THR A 437 9.44 -39.48 -13.49
C THR A 437 10.73 -38.77 -13.91
N MET A 438 11.79 -38.83 -13.10
CA MET A 438 13.09 -38.24 -13.45
C MET A 438 13.74 -38.88 -14.69
N ASP A 439 13.60 -40.18 -14.85
CA ASP A 439 14.06 -40.90 -16.04
C ASP A 439 13.25 -40.47 -17.28
N SER A 440 11.93 -40.35 -17.14
CA SER A 440 11.04 -39.83 -18.21
C SER A 440 11.37 -38.39 -18.62
N ILE A 441 11.65 -37.53 -17.64
CA ILE A 441 12.10 -36.15 -17.87
C ILE A 441 13.43 -36.14 -18.62
N THR A 442 14.38 -36.96 -18.20
CA THR A 442 15.70 -37.07 -18.82
C THR A 442 15.61 -37.56 -20.27
N GLN A 443 14.76 -38.56 -20.53
CA GLN A 443 14.47 -39.05 -21.87
C GLN A 443 13.83 -37.96 -22.75
N THR A 444 12.85 -37.23 -22.23
CA THR A 444 12.18 -36.12 -22.95
C THR A 444 13.18 -35.03 -23.35
N ILE A 445 14.10 -34.67 -22.44
CA ILE A 445 15.15 -33.67 -22.71
C ILE A 445 16.15 -34.18 -23.75
N ASN A 446 16.55 -35.45 -23.67
CA ASN A 446 17.48 -36.03 -24.64
C ASN A 446 16.88 -36.09 -26.05
N ASN A 447 15.62 -36.52 -26.18
CA ASN A 447 14.90 -36.53 -27.45
C ASN A 447 14.78 -35.12 -28.06
N ALA A 448 14.58 -34.10 -27.23
CA ALA A 448 14.55 -32.71 -27.69
C ALA A 448 15.93 -32.23 -28.16
N LYS A 449 17.00 -32.59 -27.45
CA LYS A 449 18.38 -32.28 -27.88
C LYS A 449 18.72 -32.92 -29.23
N GLU A 450 18.24 -34.13 -29.49
CA GLU A 450 18.41 -34.80 -30.78
C GLU A 450 17.69 -34.06 -31.90
N ARG A 451 16.42 -33.68 -31.70
CA ARG A 451 15.67 -32.87 -32.67
C ARG A 451 16.34 -31.52 -32.96
N VAL A 452 16.88 -30.86 -31.94
CA VAL A 452 17.64 -29.60 -32.15
C VAL A 452 18.91 -29.84 -32.98
N LYS A 453 19.61 -30.96 -32.78
CA LYS A 453 20.77 -31.31 -33.62
C LYS A 453 20.37 -31.52 -35.08
N GLU A 454 19.23 -32.16 -35.34
CA GLU A 454 18.71 -32.32 -36.70
C GLU A 454 18.41 -30.97 -37.37
N VAL A 455 17.79 -30.05 -36.63
CA VAL A 455 17.52 -28.69 -37.09
C VAL A 455 18.83 -27.94 -37.39
N ILE A 456 19.85 -28.05 -36.52
CA ILE A 456 21.20 -27.48 -36.77
C ILE A 456 21.81 -28.04 -38.05
N LEU A 457 21.78 -29.36 -38.25
CA LEU A 457 22.31 -29.99 -39.45
C LEU A 457 21.56 -29.55 -40.71
N SER A 458 20.23 -29.43 -40.64
CA SER A 458 19.41 -28.94 -41.74
C SER A 458 19.75 -27.50 -42.12
N ALA A 459 20.04 -26.65 -41.14
CA ALA A 459 20.44 -25.26 -41.34
C ALA A 459 21.84 -25.17 -41.95
N GLN A 460 22.80 -25.96 -41.46
CA GLN A 460 24.17 -26.03 -42.00
C GLN A 460 24.20 -26.56 -43.43
N GLN A 461 23.30 -27.48 -43.79
CA GLN A 461 23.17 -28.03 -45.14
C GLN A 461 22.34 -27.14 -46.09
N ASN A 462 21.94 -25.93 -45.68
CA ASN A 462 21.05 -25.05 -46.43
C ASN A 462 19.72 -25.71 -46.87
N LYS A 463 19.23 -26.68 -46.09
CA LYS A 463 17.94 -27.36 -46.31
C LYS A 463 16.79 -26.73 -45.52
N LEU A 464 17.10 -25.77 -44.64
CA LEU A 464 16.12 -25.08 -43.83
C LEU A 464 15.38 -24.03 -44.65
N GLU A 465 14.07 -24.20 -44.80
CA GLU A 465 13.22 -23.22 -45.46
C GLU A 465 12.94 -22.02 -44.56
N CYS A 466 12.92 -20.85 -45.17
CA CYS A 466 12.66 -19.59 -44.48
C CYS A 466 11.16 -19.44 -44.22
N GLN A 467 10.79 -19.16 -42.96
CA GLN A 467 9.39 -18.86 -42.65
C GLN A 467 9.00 -17.48 -43.21
N PRO A 468 7.74 -17.28 -43.65
CA PRO A 468 7.29 -16.02 -44.21
C PRO A 468 7.53 -14.84 -43.25
N GLY A 469 8.21 -13.80 -43.73
CA GLY A 469 8.47 -12.58 -42.96
C GLY A 469 9.62 -12.67 -41.95
N MET A 470 10.36 -13.78 -41.92
CA MET A 470 11.56 -13.96 -41.09
C MET A 470 12.79 -14.12 -41.97
N THR A 471 13.97 -13.86 -41.42
CA THR A 471 15.24 -14.33 -41.99
C THR A 471 15.46 -15.81 -41.71
N ILE A 472 16.39 -16.45 -42.43
CA ILE A 472 16.75 -17.86 -42.20
C ILE A 472 17.26 -18.09 -40.77
N ARG A 473 18.03 -17.14 -40.22
CA ARG A 473 18.52 -17.20 -38.83
C ARG A 473 17.39 -17.08 -37.81
N GLU A 474 16.45 -16.16 -38.03
CA GLU A 474 15.26 -16.04 -37.17
C GLU A 474 14.36 -17.27 -37.25
N SER A 475 14.22 -17.86 -38.45
CA SER A 475 13.45 -19.11 -38.65
C SER A 475 14.08 -20.28 -37.90
N PHE A 476 15.42 -20.38 -37.94
CA PHE A 476 16.18 -21.37 -37.17
C PHE A 476 15.98 -21.17 -35.66
N GLU A 477 16.18 -19.96 -35.15
CA GLU A 477 15.99 -19.63 -33.73
C GLU A 477 14.56 -19.94 -33.25
N ASN A 478 13.55 -19.62 -34.07
CA ASN A 478 12.16 -19.90 -33.74
C ASN A 478 11.89 -21.42 -33.60
N GLN A 479 12.40 -22.24 -34.53
CA GLN A 479 12.25 -23.70 -34.47
C GLN A 479 12.95 -24.30 -33.25
N VAL A 480 14.19 -23.87 -32.96
CA VAL A 480 14.93 -24.34 -31.79
C VAL A 480 14.21 -23.94 -30.49
N ASN A 481 13.76 -22.68 -30.38
CA ASN A 481 13.01 -22.22 -29.21
C ASN A 481 11.69 -22.97 -29.04
N LYS A 482 10.99 -23.30 -30.12
CA LYS A 482 9.75 -24.10 -30.06
C LYS A 482 10.01 -25.49 -29.50
N GLU A 483 11.03 -26.19 -29.97
CA GLU A 483 11.36 -27.54 -29.48
C GLU A 483 11.81 -27.51 -28.01
N LEU A 484 12.65 -26.55 -27.62
CA LEU A 484 13.12 -26.42 -26.23
C LEU A 484 11.98 -26.06 -25.27
N ASN A 485 11.09 -25.13 -25.65
CA ASN A 485 9.93 -24.78 -24.84
C ASN A 485 8.97 -25.97 -24.69
N THR A 486 8.71 -26.71 -25.78
CA THR A 486 7.86 -27.91 -25.74
C THR A 486 8.43 -28.99 -24.83
N ALA A 487 9.75 -29.20 -24.88
CA ALA A 487 10.45 -30.13 -24.00
C ALA A 487 10.35 -29.72 -22.53
N ARG A 488 10.60 -28.43 -22.23
CA ARG A 488 10.48 -27.88 -20.87
C ARG A 488 9.06 -28.04 -20.33
N ASP A 489 8.05 -27.70 -21.11
CA ASP A 489 6.64 -27.73 -20.68
C ASP A 489 6.11 -29.18 -20.56
N SER A 490 6.67 -30.13 -21.31
CA SER A 490 6.33 -31.56 -21.19
C SER A 490 7.00 -32.17 -19.96
N ALA A 491 8.29 -31.88 -19.73
CA ALA A 491 9.00 -32.30 -18.52
C ALA A 491 8.35 -31.72 -17.26
N GLY A 492 7.93 -30.46 -17.29
CA GLY A 492 7.20 -29.82 -16.20
C GLY A 492 5.86 -30.49 -15.90
N ARG A 493 5.09 -30.85 -16.94
CA ARG A 493 3.81 -31.56 -16.79
C ARG A 493 3.94 -32.98 -16.26
N SER A 494 5.05 -33.67 -16.56
CA SER A 494 5.32 -34.98 -15.97
C SER A 494 5.70 -34.89 -14.49
N ALA A 495 6.22 -33.74 -14.05
CA ALA A 495 6.65 -33.50 -12.66
C ALA A 495 5.53 -32.97 -11.74
N GLU A 496 4.45 -32.42 -12.32
CA GLU A 496 3.25 -31.93 -11.62
C GLU A 496 2.26 -33.07 -11.35
#